data_AF-A0A182M7N5-F1
#
_entry.id   AF-A0A182M7N5-F1
#
_cell.length_a   1.000
_cell.length_b   1.000
_cell.length_c   1.000
_cell.angle_alpha   90.00
_cell.angle_beta   90.00
_cell.angle_gamma   90.00
#
_symmetry.space_group_name_H-M   'P 1'
#
loop_
_entity.id
_entity.type
_entity.pdbx_description
1 polymer ?
#
loop_
_entity_poly.entity_id
_entity_poly.type
_entity_poly.pdbx_seq_one_letter_code
_entity_poly.pdbx_strand_id
1 'polypeptide(L)'
;MQDHQSTLSRPRSAEVITANGNGTLPNGRHMNGVLTRGPGGLHEDLEFPPTPRTLSKKKQIVWMRPHDMCARPQFRIAPPGTPLTARELPEPVGPGDPSLLAALGCLSQLPRLLERVVPPEQTFDTANGYCGMFK
;
A
#
# COMPACT_ATOMS: atom_id res chain seq x y z
N MET A 1 14.29 -18.53 -34.76
CA MET A 1 14.08 -17.37 -33.86
C MET A 1 12.93 -17.76 -32.96
N GLN A 2 13.19 -17.94 -31.67
CA GLN A 2 12.16 -18.34 -30.70
C GLN A 2 11.68 -17.08 -29.99
N ASP A 3 10.42 -16.71 -30.19
CA ASP A 3 9.79 -15.61 -29.50
C ASP A 3 9.50 -15.99 -28.05
N HIS A 4 10.19 -15.33 -27.13
CA HIS A 4 9.93 -15.43 -25.70
C HIS A 4 8.63 -14.67 -25.38
N GLN A 5 7.51 -15.39 -25.31
CA GLN A 5 6.25 -14.81 -24.81
C GLN A 5 6.44 -14.32 -23.38
N SER A 6 6.34 -12.99 -23.22
CA SER A 6 6.39 -12.31 -21.93
C SER A 6 5.18 -12.69 -21.07
N THR A 7 5.41 -13.18 -19.86
CA THR A 7 4.37 -13.65 -18.92
C THR A 7 3.70 -12.52 -18.12
N LEU A 8 4.07 -11.25 -18.36
CA LEU A 8 3.68 -10.11 -17.53
C LEU A 8 2.28 -9.53 -17.79
N SER A 9 1.49 -10.14 -18.69
CA SER A 9 0.19 -9.58 -19.09
C SER A 9 -0.88 -10.66 -19.24
N ARG A 10 -1.17 -11.42 -18.18
CA ARG A 10 -2.43 -12.17 -18.12
C ARG A 10 -3.40 -11.44 -17.19
N PRO A 11 -4.44 -10.77 -17.73
CA PRO A 11 -5.59 -10.42 -16.89
C PRO A 11 -6.19 -11.72 -16.35
N ARG A 12 -6.37 -11.83 -15.03
CA ARG A 12 -7.06 -12.97 -14.41
C ARG A 12 -8.48 -13.01 -14.98
N SER A 13 -8.83 -14.10 -15.66
CA SER A 13 -10.17 -14.39 -16.14
C SER A 13 -11.14 -14.40 -14.95
N ALA A 14 -12.11 -13.49 -14.94
CA ALA A 14 -13.19 -13.50 -13.96
C ALA A 14 -14.29 -14.42 -14.49
N GLU A 15 -14.43 -15.60 -13.90
CA GLU A 15 -15.62 -16.42 -14.10
C GLU A 15 -16.80 -15.78 -13.36
N VAL A 16 -17.90 -15.65 -14.07
CA VAL A 16 -19.15 -15.02 -13.63
C VAL A 16 -19.92 -16.04 -12.77
N ILE A 17 -20.17 -15.70 -11.50
CA ILE A 17 -21.19 -16.38 -10.68
C ILE A 17 -22.18 -15.34 -10.17
N THR A 18 -23.45 -15.63 -10.42
CA THR A 18 -24.61 -14.75 -10.29
C THR A 18 -25.04 -14.51 -8.84
N ALA A 19 -25.46 -13.25 -8.61
CA ALA A 19 -26.10 -12.58 -7.47
C ALA A 19 -26.81 -13.38 -6.35
N ASN A 20 -26.73 -12.85 -5.12
CA ASN A 20 -27.89 -12.30 -4.40
C ASN A 20 -27.49 -11.55 -3.10
N GLY A 21 -28.01 -10.34 -2.89
CA GLY A 21 -28.03 -9.67 -1.58
C GLY A 21 -27.76 -8.16 -1.60
N ASN A 22 -28.82 -7.36 -1.45
CA ASN A 22 -28.83 -5.89 -1.49
C ASN A 22 -28.07 -5.22 -0.33
N GLY A 23 -27.25 -4.22 -0.66
CA GLY A 23 -26.66 -3.28 0.30
C GLY A 23 -25.72 -2.29 -0.39
N THR A 24 -26.25 -1.26 -1.04
CA THR A 24 -25.47 -0.22 -1.72
C THR A 24 -24.95 0.82 -0.72
N LEU A 25 -23.64 0.88 -0.51
CA LEU A 25 -22.94 2.05 0.02
C LEU A 25 -22.37 2.87 -1.16
N PRO A 26 -22.41 4.21 -1.12
CA PRO A 26 -21.92 5.02 -2.23
C PRO A 26 -20.38 4.95 -2.26
N ASN A 27 -19.84 4.54 -3.42
CA ASN A 27 -18.41 4.56 -3.76
C ASN A 27 -17.43 3.59 -3.05
N GLY A 28 -17.87 2.37 -2.72
CA GLY A 28 -16.94 1.27 -2.43
C GLY A 28 -16.84 0.30 -3.60
N ARG A 29 -15.76 0.34 -4.40
CA ARG A 29 -15.47 -0.74 -5.36
C ARG A 29 -15.15 -2.01 -4.57
N HIS A 30 -16.09 -2.95 -4.57
CA HIS A 30 -15.88 -4.30 -4.07
C HIS A 30 -14.90 -5.05 -4.97
N MET A 31 -13.69 -5.31 -4.48
CA MET A 31 -12.91 -6.45 -4.97
C MET A 31 -13.03 -7.56 -3.92
N ASN A 32 -13.81 -8.58 -4.26
CA ASN A 32 -13.87 -9.90 -3.61
C ASN A 32 -13.93 -9.88 -2.06
N GLY A 33 -15.15 -9.77 -1.54
CA GLY A 33 -15.43 -9.75 -0.11
C GLY A 33 -14.78 -10.90 0.66
N VAL A 34 -13.74 -10.58 1.42
CA VAL A 34 -13.74 -10.46 2.88
C VAL A 34 -12.63 -9.46 3.18
N LEU A 35 -12.96 -8.23 3.56
CA LEU A 35 -11.96 -7.40 4.24
C LEU A 35 -11.72 -8.10 5.57
N THR A 36 -10.56 -8.73 5.71
CA THR A 36 -10.08 -9.28 6.98
C THR A 36 -9.89 -8.11 7.93
N ARG A 37 -10.92 -7.89 8.76
CA ARG A 37 -10.96 -6.81 9.73
C ARG A 37 -10.29 -7.30 11.00
N GLY A 38 -9.11 -6.76 11.28
CA GLY A 38 -8.46 -6.85 12.58
C GLY A 38 -9.14 -5.98 13.63
N PRO A 39 -8.46 -5.76 14.77
CA PRO A 39 -8.94 -4.89 15.84
C PRO A 39 -9.34 -3.50 15.33
N GLY A 40 -10.47 -2.99 15.82
CA GLY A 40 -11.01 -1.69 15.38
C GLY A 40 -11.63 -1.68 13.97
N GLY A 41 -11.80 -2.84 13.34
CA GLY A 41 -12.42 -2.92 12.00
C GLY A 41 -11.47 -2.57 10.85
N LEU A 42 -10.19 -2.36 11.14
CA LEU A 42 -9.15 -2.03 10.17
C LEU A 42 -8.59 -3.28 9.50
N HIS A 43 -8.13 -3.15 8.26
CA HIS A 43 -7.59 -4.24 7.46
C HIS A 43 -6.34 -4.85 8.11
N GLU A 44 -6.26 -6.19 8.09
CA GLU A 44 -5.07 -6.98 8.39
C GLU A 44 -4.72 -7.88 7.21
N ASP A 45 -3.46 -7.80 6.78
CA ASP A 45 -2.89 -8.64 5.73
C ASP A 45 -2.53 -10.01 6.31
N LEU A 46 -3.22 -11.06 5.85
CA LEU A 46 -2.98 -12.44 6.27
C LEU A 46 -1.77 -13.08 5.57
N GLU A 47 -1.39 -12.58 4.39
CA GLU A 47 -0.22 -13.04 3.65
C GLU A 47 1.07 -12.40 4.18
N PHE A 48 0.96 -11.23 4.81
CA PHE A 48 2.07 -10.53 5.46
C PHE A 48 1.71 -10.01 6.87
N PRO A 49 1.50 -10.90 7.85
CA PRO A 49 0.96 -10.51 9.15
C PRO A 49 2.00 -9.78 10.03
N PRO A 50 1.61 -8.93 11.00
CA PRO A 50 2.53 -8.18 11.86
C PRO A 50 3.11 -9.04 12.99
N THR A 51 3.85 -10.11 12.63
CA THR A 51 4.43 -11.07 13.58
C THR A 51 5.95 -11.10 13.47
N PRO A 52 6.68 -11.58 14.50
CA PRO A 52 8.13 -11.74 14.42
C PRO A 52 8.61 -12.66 13.29
N ARG A 53 7.74 -13.54 12.76
CA ARG A 53 8.07 -14.44 11.63
C ARG A 53 8.15 -13.72 10.29
N THR A 54 7.48 -12.58 10.17
CA THR A 54 7.43 -11.76 8.95
C THR A 54 8.73 -11.00 8.73
N LEU A 55 9.49 -10.77 9.79
CA LEU A 55 10.80 -10.15 9.72
C LEU A 55 11.89 -11.21 9.64
N SER A 56 12.89 -10.98 8.79
CA SER A 56 14.04 -11.89 8.64
C SER A 56 14.96 -11.95 9.87
N LYS A 57 14.86 -10.99 10.79
CA LYS A 57 15.72 -10.86 11.97
C LYS A 57 14.90 -10.68 13.24
N LYS A 58 15.30 -11.42 14.28
CA LYS A 58 14.73 -11.29 15.63
C LYS A 58 15.23 -10.01 16.30
N LYS A 59 14.56 -8.91 16.03
CA LYS A 59 14.68 -7.66 16.78
C LYS A 59 13.46 -7.51 17.69
N GLN A 60 13.62 -6.84 18.82
CA GLN A 60 12.49 -6.41 19.65
C GLN A 60 11.78 -5.28 18.90
N ILE A 61 10.78 -5.63 18.09
CA ILE A 61 10.02 -4.69 17.26
C ILE A 61 8.55 -4.82 17.65
N VAL A 62 7.92 -3.67 17.88
CA VAL A 62 6.49 -3.53 18.07
C VAL A 62 5.90 -3.03 16.76
N TRP A 63 4.89 -3.73 16.24
CA TRP A 63 4.15 -3.29 15.08
C TRP A 63 3.08 -2.29 15.51
N MET A 64 3.06 -1.12 14.87
CA MET A 64 2.11 -0.04 15.14
C MET A 64 1.61 0.52 13.82
N ARG A 65 0.36 1.00 13.79
CA ARG A 65 -0.16 1.78 12.66
C ARG A 65 0.23 3.25 12.85
N PRO A 66 0.28 4.07 11.78
CA PRO A 66 0.60 5.50 11.90
C PRO A 66 -0.31 6.27 12.86
N HIS A 67 -1.60 5.91 12.95
CA HIS A 67 -2.54 6.48 13.92
C HIS A 67 -2.24 6.10 15.38
N ASP A 68 -1.54 4.98 15.61
CA ASP A 68 -1.08 4.60 16.95
C ASP A 68 0.19 5.38 17.34
N MET A 69 0.91 5.94 16.36
CA MET A 69 2.17 6.66 16.56
C MET A 69 1.95 8.18 16.72
N CYS A 70 0.99 8.75 15.99
CA CYS A 70 0.67 10.17 16.08
C CYS A 70 -0.80 10.46 15.74
N ALA A 71 -1.30 11.60 16.22
CA ALA A 71 -2.71 11.97 16.08
C ALA A 71 -3.14 12.37 14.66
N ARG A 72 -2.18 12.75 13.79
CA ARG A 72 -2.46 13.30 12.45
C ARG A 72 -1.45 12.78 11.42
N PRO A 73 -1.43 11.48 11.13
CA PRO A 73 -0.53 10.94 10.12
C PRO A 73 -0.91 11.48 8.73
N GLN A 74 0.12 11.74 7.92
CA GLN A 74 -0.02 12.19 6.54
C GLN A 74 0.56 11.13 5.63
N PHE A 75 -0.16 10.78 4.55
CA PHE A 75 0.33 9.81 3.57
C PHE A 75 1.43 10.42 2.69
N ARG A 76 1.22 11.67 2.27
CA ARG A 76 2.20 12.50 1.58
C ARG A 76 2.13 13.93 2.12
N ILE A 77 3.27 14.60 2.13
CA ILE A 77 3.39 16.00 2.55
C ILE A 77 3.34 16.89 1.32
N ALA A 78 4.05 16.50 0.26
CA ALA A 78 4.04 17.22 -1.00
C ALA A 78 2.77 16.90 -1.82
N PRO A 79 2.18 17.89 -2.52
CA PRO A 79 1.02 17.66 -3.37
C PRO A 79 1.27 16.61 -4.46
N PRO A 80 0.20 15.95 -4.95
CA PRO A 80 0.28 15.19 -6.20
C PRO A 80 0.86 16.03 -7.35
N GLY A 81 1.55 15.38 -8.27
CA GLY A 81 2.20 16.02 -9.42
C GLY A 81 3.54 16.68 -9.13
N THR A 82 3.99 16.75 -7.87
CA THR A 82 5.30 17.31 -7.51
C THR A 82 6.32 16.23 -7.15
N PRO A 83 7.62 16.50 -7.32
CA PRO A 83 8.68 15.65 -6.75
C PRO A 83 8.52 15.52 -5.24
N LEU A 84 8.99 14.41 -4.66
CA LEU A 84 9.04 14.28 -3.20
C LEU A 84 10.15 15.18 -2.63
N THR A 85 9.91 15.67 -1.42
CA THR A 85 10.92 16.42 -0.66
C THR A 85 11.87 15.47 0.06
N ALA A 86 13.04 15.97 0.47
CA ALA A 86 13.99 15.18 1.27
C ALA A 86 13.37 14.65 2.58
N ARG A 87 12.32 15.30 3.12
CA ARG A 87 11.60 14.85 4.32
C ARG A 87 10.69 13.65 4.08
N GLU A 88 10.32 13.38 2.83
CA GLU A 88 9.47 12.25 2.45
C GLU A 88 10.29 11.06 1.97
N LEU A 89 11.60 11.25 1.75
CA LEU A 89 12.49 10.17 1.40
C LEU A 89 12.93 9.41 2.66
N PRO A 90 12.94 8.07 2.62
CA PRO A 90 13.41 7.27 3.73
C PRO A 90 14.89 7.51 4.00
N GLU A 91 15.23 7.73 5.27
CA GLU A 91 16.62 7.75 5.71
C GLU A 91 17.19 6.32 5.72
N PRO A 92 18.46 6.12 5.31
CA PRO A 92 19.11 4.83 5.43
C PRO A 92 19.31 4.49 6.92
N VAL A 93 18.37 3.75 7.50
CA VAL A 93 18.44 3.29 8.90
C VAL A 93 18.72 1.80 8.97
N GLY A 94 19.82 1.43 9.64
CA GLY A 94 20.17 0.03 9.91
C GLY A 94 20.56 -0.78 8.65
N PRO A 95 20.37 -2.11 8.63
CA PRO A 95 20.81 -2.98 7.54
C PRO A 95 19.80 -3.01 6.38
N GLY A 96 19.25 -1.84 6.00
CA GLY A 96 18.32 -1.72 4.88
C GLY A 96 18.96 -2.07 3.53
N ASP A 97 18.19 -1.96 2.46
CA ASP A 97 18.65 -2.18 1.07
C ASP A 97 19.04 -0.84 0.42
N PRO A 98 20.35 -0.56 0.21
CA PRO A 98 20.80 0.68 -0.40
C PRO A 98 20.38 0.83 -1.86
N SER A 99 20.25 -0.27 -2.60
CA SER A 99 19.85 -0.25 -4.00
C SER A 99 18.38 0.15 -4.13
N LEU A 100 17.52 -0.33 -3.23
CA LEU A 100 16.13 0.11 -3.16
C LEU A 100 16.02 1.61 -2.84
N LEU A 101 16.78 2.11 -1.86
CA LEU A 101 16.77 3.53 -1.49
C LEU A 101 17.22 4.43 -2.65
N ALA A 102 18.27 4.03 -3.38
CA ALA A 102 18.72 4.76 -4.57
C ALA A 102 17.63 4.79 -5.67
N ALA A 103 16.95 3.66 -5.91
CA ALA A 103 15.86 3.59 -6.88
C ALA A 103 14.67 4.49 -6.48
N LEU A 104 14.31 4.52 -5.19
CA LEU A 104 13.28 5.43 -4.66
C LEU A 104 13.69 6.89 -4.82
N GLY A 105 14.97 7.22 -4.58
CA GLY A 105 15.52 8.55 -4.83
C GLY A 105 15.35 8.98 -6.29
N CYS A 106 15.68 8.12 -7.24
CA CYS A 106 15.47 8.38 -8.67
C CYS A 106 13.97 8.54 -9.01
N LEU A 107 13.11 7.64 -8.52
CA LEU A 107 11.67 7.67 -8.75
C LEU A 107 11.03 8.96 -8.23
N SER A 108 11.52 9.47 -7.10
CA SER A 108 11.00 10.68 -6.46
C SER A 108 11.10 11.95 -7.32
N GLN A 109 12.03 11.96 -8.28
CA GLN A 109 12.25 13.07 -9.20
C GLN A 109 11.39 12.97 -10.48
N LEU A 110 10.56 11.92 -10.59
CA LEU A 110 9.73 11.63 -11.76
C LEU A 110 8.24 11.56 -11.35
N PRO A 111 7.56 12.70 -11.13
CA PRO A 111 6.23 12.72 -10.50
C PRO A 111 5.19 11.86 -11.21
N ARG A 112 5.19 11.87 -12.55
CA ARG A 112 4.26 11.07 -13.36
C ARG A 112 4.50 9.55 -13.24
N LEU A 113 5.75 9.14 -13.03
CA LEU A 113 6.07 7.73 -12.81
C LEU A 113 5.76 7.34 -11.36
N LEU A 114 6.09 8.23 -10.42
CA LEU A 114 5.78 8.06 -9.00
C LEU A 114 4.29 7.82 -8.78
N GLU A 115 3.40 8.59 -9.41
CA GLU A 115 1.93 8.43 -9.26
C GLU A 115 1.39 7.10 -9.78
N ARG A 116 2.14 6.41 -10.65
CA ARG A 116 1.78 5.05 -11.09
C ARG A 116 2.17 3.99 -10.06
N VAL A 117 3.20 4.25 -9.26
CA VAL A 117 3.67 3.36 -8.19
C VAL A 117 2.95 3.65 -6.88
N VAL A 118 2.68 4.93 -6.61
CA VAL A 118 2.03 5.43 -5.40
C VAL A 118 0.83 6.27 -5.82
N PRO A 119 -0.37 5.66 -5.94
CA PRO A 119 -1.58 6.36 -6.31
C PRO A 119 -1.89 7.54 -5.37
N PRO A 120 -2.23 8.74 -5.88
CA PRO A 120 -2.32 9.98 -5.10
C PRO A 120 -3.54 10.09 -4.19
N GLU A 121 -4.54 9.23 -4.35
CA GLU A 121 -5.80 9.24 -3.57
C GLU A 121 -5.67 8.64 -2.15
N GLN A 122 -4.49 8.13 -1.80
CA GLN A 122 -4.25 7.44 -0.54
C GLN A 122 -4.19 8.43 0.63
N THR A 123 -4.97 8.15 1.67
CA THR A 123 -5.11 9.03 2.83
C THR A 123 -5.31 8.22 4.12
N PHE A 124 -4.99 8.86 5.25
CA PHE A 124 -5.26 8.34 6.60
C PHE A 124 -6.61 8.79 7.16
N ASP A 125 -7.36 9.62 6.43
CA ASP A 125 -8.64 10.15 6.87
C ASP A 125 -9.76 9.10 6.81
N THR A 126 -10.33 8.79 7.98
CA THR A 126 -11.43 7.82 8.13
C THR A 126 -12.72 8.29 7.46
N ALA A 127 -12.95 9.61 7.38
CA ALA A 127 -14.10 10.16 6.67
C ALA A 127 -13.97 9.96 5.15
N ASN A 128 -12.75 9.82 4.65
CA ASN A 128 -12.43 9.61 3.23
C ASN A 128 -12.09 8.14 2.92
N GLY A 129 -12.58 7.19 3.73
CA GLY A 129 -12.53 5.77 3.43
C GLY A 129 -11.24 5.07 3.84
N TYR A 130 -10.41 5.68 4.70
CA TYR A 130 -9.29 4.96 5.31
C TYR A 130 -9.81 3.74 6.10
N CYS A 131 -9.33 2.56 5.73
CA CYS A 131 -9.68 1.29 6.38
C CYS A 131 -8.45 0.50 6.82
N GLY A 132 -7.27 1.14 6.96
CA GLY A 132 -6.06 0.47 7.42
C GLY A 132 -5.23 -0.23 6.34
N MET A 133 -5.47 0.07 5.06
CA MET A 133 -4.74 -0.51 3.92
C MET A 133 -4.31 0.55 2.90
N PHE A 134 -3.25 0.23 2.15
CA PHE A 134 -2.67 1.02 1.07
C PHE A 134 -2.34 0.08 -0.10
N LYS A 135 -2.15 0.64 -1.30
CA LYS A 135 -1.82 -0.10 -2.53
C LYS A 135 -0.65 0.51 -3.27
#